data_AF-A0ABD3ZRV2-F1
#
_entry.id   AF-A0ABD3ZRV2-F1
#
_cell.length_a   1.000
_cell.length_b   1.000
_cell.length_c   1.000
_cell.angle_alpha   90.00
_cell.angle_beta   90.00
_cell.angle_gamma   90.00
#
_symmetry.space_group_name_H-M   'P 1'
#
loop_
_entity.id
_entity.type
_entity.pdbx_description
1 polymer ?
#
loop_
_entity_poly.entity_id
_entity_poly.type
_entity_poly.pdbx_seq_one_letter_code
_entity_poly.pdbx_strand_id
1 'polypeptide(L)' 'MNESKKTALKGGYILTLNDKVEVISNSDEEIFGMVGFVKDIKEGKHGTEIRLSNEEGFETWIDIDDLELYNR' A
#
# COMPACT_ATOMS: atom_id res chain seq x y z
N MET A 1 -9.29 -22.07 -2.93
CA MET A 1 -8.37 -21.62 -1.87
C MET A 1 -8.08 -20.15 -2.15
N ASN A 2 -8.55 -19.24 -1.29
CA ASN A 2 -8.22 -17.81 -1.44
C ASN A 2 -6.84 -17.66 -0.81
N GLU A 3 -5.79 -17.77 -1.62
CA GLU A 3 -4.44 -17.47 -1.14
C GLU A 3 -4.45 -16.01 -0.66
N SER A 4 -4.14 -15.80 0.61
CA SER A 4 -3.99 -14.45 1.16
C SER A 4 -2.85 -13.78 0.39
N LYS A 5 -3.18 -12.81 -0.48
CA LYS A 5 -2.18 -12.01 -1.17
C LYS A 5 -1.32 -11.31 -0.13
N LYS A 6 0.00 -11.41 -0.29
CA LYS A 6 0.99 -10.84 0.60
C LYS A 6 2.24 -10.46 -0.16
N THR A 7 2.96 -9.46 0.31
CA THR A 7 4.24 -9.03 -0.28
C THR A 7 5.15 -8.43 0.79
N ALA A 8 6.44 -8.31 0.51
CA ALA A 8 7.43 -7.77 1.45
C ALA A 8 7.50 -6.25 1.35
N LEU A 9 7.30 -5.55 2.46
CA LEU A 9 7.52 -4.11 2.58
C LEU A 9 8.96 -3.84 3.02
N LYS A 10 9.47 -2.64 2.75
CA LYS A 10 10.74 -2.16 3.33
C LYS A 10 10.73 -2.33 4.85
N GLY A 11 11.88 -2.73 5.40
CA GLY A 11 12.03 -3.03 6.84
C GLY A 11 11.72 -4.48 7.23
N GLY A 12 11.40 -5.36 6.27
CA GLY A 12 11.21 -6.80 6.51
C GLY A 12 9.81 -7.16 6.99
N TYR A 13 8.87 -6.24 6.90
CA TYR A 13 7.46 -6.49 7.20
C TYR A 13 6.77 -7.21 6.05
N ILE A 14 5.73 -7.98 6.37
CA ILE A 14 4.85 -8.59 5.38
C ILE A 14 3.58 -7.75 5.32
N LEU A 15 3.28 -7.22 4.13
CA LEU A 15 2.06 -6.51 3.83
C LEU A 15 1.02 -7.49 3.30
N THR A 16 -0.22 -7.38 3.78
CA THR A 16 -1.36 -8.22 3.45
C THR A 16 -2.60 -7.39 3.17
N LEU A 17 -3.65 -8.03 2.63
CA LEU A 17 -4.93 -7.36 2.41
C LEU A 17 -5.52 -6.84 3.73
N ASN A 18 -6.06 -5.62 3.68
CA ASN A 18 -6.61 -4.82 4.78
C ASN A 18 -5.59 -4.28 5.79
N ASP A 19 -4.29 -4.48 5.60
CA ASP A 19 -3.30 -3.74 6.39
C ASP A 19 -3.46 -2.23 6.16
N LYS A 20 -3.27 -1.47 7.23
CA LYS A 20 -3.31 -0.01 7.22
C LYS A 20 -1.90 0.52 6.96
N VAL A 21 -1.77 1.38 5.96
CA VAL A 21 -0.50 1.95 5.52
C VAL A 21 -0.63 3.45 5.29
N GLU A 22 0.51 4.13 5.32
CA GLU A 22 0.65 5.54 4.98
C GLU A 22 1.52 5.71 3.73
N VAL A 23 1.13 6.64 2.85
CA VAL A 23 1.91 7.03 1.68
C VAL A 23 2.99 8.01 2.13
N ILE A 24 4.25 7.63 1.92
CA ILE A 24 5.43 8.44 2.30
C ILE A 24 6.11 9.12 1.12
N SER A 25 5.62 8.90 -0.11
CA SER A 25 6.14 9.56 -1.31
C SER A 25 5.81 11.04 -1.32
N ASN A 26 6.83 11.89 -1.44
CA ASN A 26 6.67 13.34 -1.57
C ASN A 26 6.57 13.82 -3.02
N SER A 27 6.43 12.89 -3.98
CA SER A 27 6.33 13.22 -5.41
C SER A 27 4.98 13.82 -5.79
N ASP A 28 3.94 13.54 -5.00
CA ASP A 28 2.58 14.02 -5.18
C ASP A 28 2.02 14.50 -3.83
N GLU A 29 1.84 15.81 -3.71
CA GLU A 29 1.35 16.45 -2.48
C GLU A 29 -0.10 16.09 -2.14
N GLU A 30 -0.91 15.66 -3.12
CA GLU A 30 -2.32 15.32 -2.87
C GLU A 30 -2.47 14.00 -2.10
N ILE A 31 -1.52 13.08 -2.27
CA ILE A 31 -1.55 11.76 -1.65
C ILE A 31 -0.48 11.56 -0.58
N PHE A 32 0.49 12.47 -0.44
CA PHE A 32 1.48 12.41 0.63
C PHE A 32 0.81 12.47 2.01
N GLY A 33 1.14 11.52 2.89
CA GLY A 33 0.49 11.37 4.19
C GLY A 33 -0.91 10.77 4.15
N MET A 34 -1.39 10.34 2.98
CA MET A 34 -2.66 9.61 2.88
C MET A 34 -2.52 8.28 3.61
N VAL A 35 -3.45 8.03 4.52
CA VAL A 35 -3.59 6.74 5.21
C VAL A 35 -4.71 5.93 4.56
N GLY A 36 -4.40 4.68 4.19
CA GLY A 36 -5.34 3.81 3.48
C GLY A 36 -5.20 2.34 3.86
N PHE A 37 -6.14 1.54 3.39
CA PHE A 37 -6.16 0.10 3.57
C PHE A 37 -5.80 -0.61 2.27
N VAL A 38 -4.96 -1.64 2.36
CA VAL A 38 -4.59 -2.48 1.22
C VAL A 38 -5.81 -3.24 0.69
N LYS A 39 -6.17 -2.99 -0.57
CA LYS A 39 -7.27 -3.68 -1.26
C LYS A 39 -6.79 -4.71 -2.27
N ASP A 40 -5.62 -4.48 -2.86
CA ASP A 40 -5.03 -5.42 -3.79
C ASP A 40 -3.50 -5.30 -3.83
N ILE A 41 -2.85 -6.38 -4.23
CA ILE A 41 -1.41 -6.47 -4.44
C ILE A 41 -1.19 -7.01 -5.85
N LYS A 42 -0.42 -6.27 -6.64
CA LYS A 42 -0.11 -6.60 -8.02
C LYS A 42 1.40 -6.61 -8.20
N GLU A 43 1.95 -7.81 -8.32
CA GLU A 43 3.35 -8.02 -8.67
C GLU A 43 3.50 -8.00 -10.19
N GLY A 44 4.45 -7.20 -10.69
CA GLY A 44 4.74 -7.07 -12.11
C GLY A 44 6.24 -7.09 -12.38
N LYS A 45 6.59 -7.14 -13.68
CA LYS A 45 8.00 -7.13 -14.12
C LYS A 45 8.81 -5.91 -13.69
N HIS A 46 8.14 -4.82 -13.30
CA HIS A 46 8.74 -3.52 -12.99
C HIS A 46 8.70 -3.17 -11.50
N GLY A 47 8.10 -4.03 -10.66
CA GLY A 47 7.89 -3.73 -9.25
C GLY A 47 6.57 -4.29 -8.74
N THR A 48 6.22 -3.91 -7.50
CA THR A 48 4.96 -4.28 -6.87
C THR A 48 4.13 -3.02 -6.65
N GLU A 49 2.89 -3.05 -7.12
CA GLU A 49 1.93 -1.96 -6.93
C GLU A 49 0.85 -2.40 -5.92
N ILE A 50 0.47 -1.50 -5.03
CA ILE A 50 -0.51 -1.72 -3.98
C ILE A 50 -1.71 -0.83 -4.25
N ARG A 51 -2.90 -1.43 -4.34
CA ARG A 51 -4.15 -0.67 -4.39
C ARG A 51 -4.56 -0.29 -2.98
N LEU A 52 -4.70 1.00 -2.72
CA LEU A 52 -5.18 1.54 -1.46
C LEU A 52 -6.60 2.07 -1.60
N SER A 53 -7.31 2.06 -0.47
CA SER A 53 -8.59 2.74 -0.30
C SER A 53 -8.60 3.43 1.05
N ASN A 54 -8.91 4.74 1.08
CA ASN A 54 -9.05 5.49 2.32
C ASN A 54 -10.49 5.39 2.88
N GLU A 55 -10.74 5.98 4.06
CA GLU A 55 -12.05 5.93 4.72
C GLU A 55 -13.15 6.70 3.95
N GLU A 56 -12.77 7.62 3.07
CA GLU A 56 -13.68 8.41 2.23
C GLU A 56 -14.03 7.70 0.91
N GLY A 57 -13.44 6.52 0.66
CA GLY A 57 -13.67 5.75 -0.56
C GLY A 57 -12.83 6.20 -1.76
N PHE A 58 -11.86 7.10 -1.57
CA PHE A 58 -10.83 7.38 -2.58
C PHE A 58 -9.93 6.16 -2.74
N GLU A 59 -9.58 5.83 -3.98
CA GLU A 59 -8.73 4.70 -4.31
C GLU A 59 -7.62 5.09 -5.28
N THR A 60 -6.43 4.52 -5.06
CA THR A 60 -5.27 4.77 -5.92
C THR A 60 -4.30 3.58 -5.87
N TRP A 61 -3.38 3.52 -6.84
CA TRP A 61 -2.29 2.55 -6.90
C TRP A 61 -0.98 3.24 -6.56
N ILE A 62 -0.26 2.69 -5.59
CA ILE A 62 1.01 3.23 -5.10
C ILE A 62 2.09 2.16 -5.24
N ASP A 63 3.30 2.57 -5.60
CA ASP A 63 4.46 1.67 -5.56
C ASP A 63 4.70 1.22 -4.11
N ILE A 64 5.01 -0.06 -3.92
CA ILE A 64 5.29 -0.60 -2.58
C ILE A 64 6.42 0.15 -1.86
N ASP A 65 7.38 0.72 -2.60
CA ASP A 65 8.51 1.45 -2.04
C ASP A 65 8.14 2.81 -1.44
N ASP A 66 6.93 3.28 -1.72
CA ASP A 66 6.35 4.56 -1.33
C ASP A 66 5.36 4.43 -0.16
N LEU A 67 5.38 3.29 0.53
CA LEU A 67 4.48 2.96 1.63
C LEU A 67 5.23 2.59 2.91
N GLU A 68 4.59 2.87 4.05
CA GLU A 68 4.99 2.34 5.35
C GLU A 68 3.79 1.77 6.13
N LEU A 69 4.04 0.82 7.03
CA LEU A 69 3.01 0.32 7.94
C LEU A 69 2.57 1.44 8.89
N TYR A 70 1.26 1.67 8.96
CA TYR A 70 0.70 2.68 9.83
C TYR A 70 0.53 2.13 11.25
N ASN A 71 1.50 2.42 12.12
CA ASN A 71 1.50 2.06 13.54
C ASN A 71 1.34 3.33 14.39
N ARG A 72 0.11 3.82 14.56
CA ARG A 72 -0.21 4.95 15.47
C ARG A 72 -1.24 4.54 16.51
#